data_AF-A0A1Z5LFH8-F1
#
_entry.id   AF-A0A1Z5LFH8-F1
#
_cell.length_a   1.000
_cell.length_b   1.000
_cell.length_c   1.000
_cell.angle_alpha   90.00
_cell.angle_beta   90.00
_cell.angle_gamma   90.00
#
_symmetry.space_group_name_H-M   'P 1'
#
loop_
_entity.id
_entity.type
_entity.pdbx_description
1 polymer ?
#
loop_
_entity_poly.entity_id
_entity_poly.type
_entity_poly.pdbx_seq_one_letter_code
_entity_poly.pdbx_strand_id
1 'polypeptide(L)'
;MAKKIEITQHAKYTCTFCGKETMRRNCVGIWKCRSCQKTVAGGAYVFSTTAAATVRSSVRRRQGNYEAKLCRYMEVPVMPEDSGWWRLCFQHNCCCHSKELCETSQRNQATVILCTVLQ
;
A
#
# COMPACT_ATOMS: atom_id res chain seq x y z
N MET A 1 -15.48 -31.13 -11.05
CA MET A 1 -15.16 -29.78 -10.51
C MET A 1 -14.12 -29.81 -9.39
N ALA A 2 -14.21 -30.75 -8.43
CA ALA A 2 -13.25 -30.89 -7.32
C ALA A 2 -11.77 -30.95 -7.76
N LYS A 3 -11.46 -31.72 -8.82
CA LYS A 3 -10.10 -31.84 -9.37
C LYS A 3 -9.46 -30.49 -9.74
N LYS A 4 -10.23 -29.55 -10.30
CA LYS A 4 -9.72 -28.22 -10.66
C LYS A 4 -9.31 -27.43 -9.42
N ILE A 5 -10.14 -27.48 -8.37
CA ILE A 5 -9.91 -26.82 -7.10
C ILE A 5 -8.66 -27.40 -6.41
N GLU A 6 -8.52 -28.73 -6.46
CA GLU A 6 -7.39 -29.44 -5.90
C GLU A 6 -6.05 -29.11 -6.58
N ILE A 7 -6.07 -28.95 -7.91
CA ILE A 7 -4.90 -28.51 -8.66
C ILE A 7 -4.55 -27.06 -8.28
N THR A 8 -5.53 -26.16 -8.24
CA THR A 8 -5.28 -24.73 -7.95
C THR A 8 -4.75 -24.50 -6.54
N GLN A 9 -5.20 -25.25 -5.53
CA GLN A 9 -4.73 -25.07 -4.16
C GLN A 9 -3.28 -25.53 -3.94
N HIS A 10 -2.80 -26.49 -4.74
CA HIS A 10 -1.42 -27.00 -4.69
C HIS A 10 -0.48 -26.32 -5.70
N ALA A 11 -1.01 -25.48 -6.58
CA ALA A 11 -0.22 -24.69 -7.51
C ALA A 11 0.72 -23.73 -6.77
N LYS A 12 1.90 -23.50 -7.35
CA LYS A 12 2.83 -22.47 -6.89
C LYS A 12 2.51 -21.16 -7.60
N TYR A 13 2.56 -20.07 -6.87
CA TYR A 13 2.36 -18.73 -7.42
C TYR A 13 3.61 -17.87 -7.28
N THR A 14 3.72 -16.86 -8.14
CA THR A 14 4.77 -15.83 -8.09
C THR A 14 4.54 -14.90 -6.90
N CYS A 15 5.56 -14.75 -6.06
CA CYS A 15 5.51 -13.85 -4.92
C CYS A 15 5.76 -12.40 -5.36
N THR A 16 4.87 -11.47 -4.99
CA THR A 16 5.00 -10.04 -5.30
C THR A 16 6.15 -9.35 -4.56
N PHE A 17 6.67 -9.94 -3.49
CA PHE A 17 7.76 -9.35 -2.70
C PHE A 17 9.15 -9.76 -3.20
N CYS A 18 9.32 -11.03 -3.60
CA CYS A 18 10.63 -11.55 -3.99
C CYS A 18 10.72 -12.01 -5.44
N GLY A 19 9.63 -11.94 -6.21
CA GLY A 19 9.58 -12.31 -7.64
C GLY A 19 9.68 -13.82 -7.94
N LYS A 20 9.95 -14.66 -6.94
CA LYS A 20 10.11 -16.13 -7.10
C LYS A 20 8.77 -16.87 -7.04
N GLU A 21 8.65 -17.97 -7.77
CA GLU A 21 7.47 -18.88 -7.79
C GLU A 21 7.46 -19.86 -6.60
N THR A 22 7.50 -19.32 -5.40
CA THR A 22 7.62 -20.09 -4.14
C THR A 22 6.44 -19.86 -3.20
N MET A 23 5.41 -19.13 -3.64
CA MET A 23 4.19 -18.89 -2.85
C MET A 23 3.35 -20.18 -2.81
N ARG A 24 3.02 -20.63 -1.60
CA ARG A 24 2.17 -21.82 -1.38
C ARG A 24 1.10 -21.51 -0.35
N ARG A 25 -0.01 -22.25 -0.44
CA ARG A 25 -1.12 -22.17 0.51
C ARG A 25 -0.71 -22.85 1.82
N ASN A 26 -0.92 -22.17 2.94
CA ASN A 26 -0.74 -22.76 4.27
C ASN A 26 -2.09 -23.18 4.86
N CYS A 27 -3.06 -22.26 4.82
CA CYS A 27 -4.43 -22.48 5.27
C CYS A 27 -5.41 -21.83 4.27
N VAL A 28 -6.71 -22.01 4.46
CA VAL A 28 -7.73 -21.33 3.64
C VAL A 28 -7.51 -19.82 3.73
N GLY A 29 -7.29 -19.16 2.58
CA GLY A 29 -7.09 -17.71 2.52
C GLY A 29 -5.72 -17.20 3.00
N ILE A 30 -4.85 -18.07 3.52
CA ILE A 30 -3.52 -17.70 4.02
C ILE A 30 -2.43 -18.35 3.16
N TRP A 31 -1.59 -17.50 2.57
CA TRP A 31 -0.51 -17.90 1.66
C TRP A 31 0.84 -17.51 2.25
N LYS A 32 1.81 -18.43 2.20
CA LYS A 32 3.16 -18.21 2.71
C LYS A 32 4.18 -18.47 1.62
N CYS A 33 5.09 -17.52 1.44
CA CYS A 33 6.22 -17.67 0.54
C CYS A 33 7.35 -18.41 1.26
N ARG A 34 7.91 -19.46 0.64
CA ARG A 34 9.03 -20.20 1.27
C ARG A 34 10.34 -19.41 1.28
N SER A 35 10.60 -18.60 0.24
CA SER A 35 11.88 -17.89 0.13
C SER A 35 11.95 -16.61 0.96
N CYS A 36 10.90 -15.79 0.98
CA CYS A 36 10.88 -14.56 1.77
C CYS A 36 10.17 -14.69 3.12
N GLN A 37 9.57 -15.86 3.39
CA GLN A 37 8.81 -16.18 4.61
C GLN A 37 7.61 -15.24 4.91
N LYS A 38 7.30 -14.30 4.01
CA LYS A 38 6.14 -13.42 4.13
C LYS A 38 4.84 -14.20 3.98
N THR A 39 3.88 -13.85 4.82
CA THR A 39 2.53 -14.39 4.83
C THR A 39 1.57 -13.33 4.32
N VAL A 40 0.65 -13.73 3.44
CA VAL A 40 -0.24 -12.83 2.70
C VAL A 40 -1.65 -13.41 2.72
N ALA A 41 -2.64 -12.55 2.89
CA ALA A 41 -4.04 -12.91 2.71
C ALA A 41 -4.40 -12.95 1.22
N GLY A 42 -5.04 -14.04 0.79
CA GLY A 42 -5.41 -14.27 -0.60
C GLY A 42 -6.76 -15.00 -0.71
N GLY A 43 -7.04 -15.53 -1.90
CA GLY A 43 -8.25 -16.34 -2.10
C GLY A 43 -8.16 -17.70 -1.41
N ALA A 44 -9.32 -18.36 -1.26
CA ALA A 44 -9.41 -19.67 -0.61
C ALA A 44 -8.62 -20.78 -1.34
N TYR A 45 -8.62 -20.75 -2.67
CA TYR A 45 -7.98 -21.75 -3.55
C TYR A 45 -7.00 -21.14 -4.57
N VAL A 46 -7.05 -19.83 -4.78
CA VAL A 46 -6.20 -19.09 -5.73
C VAL A 46 -5.57 -17.92 -5.01
N PHE A 47 -4.28 -17.67 -5.25
CA PHE A 47 -3.53 -16.61 -4.56
C PHE A 47 -4.13 -15.21 -4.73
N SER A 48 -4.49 -14.81 -5.96
CA SER A 48 -5.17 -13.54 -6.24
C SER A 48 -6.47 -13.78 -7.01
N THR A 49 -7.58 -13.28 -6.47
CA THR A 49 -8.89 -13.32 -7.14
C THR A 49 -9.10 -12.07 -8.00
N THR A 50 -9.88 -12.21 -9.09
CA THR A 50 -10.23 -11.09 -9.98
C THR A 50 -10.99 -10.00 -9.22
N ALA A 51 -11.92 -10.38 -8.34
CA ALA A 51 -12.66 -9.43 -7.51
C ALA A 51 -11.72 -8.59 -6.63
N ALA A 52 -10.74 -9.23 -5.97
CA ALA A 52 -9.77 -8.50 -5.15
C ALA A 52 -8.88 -7.57 -6.00
N ALA A 53 -8.54 -7.97 -7.23
CA ALA A 53 -7.82 -7.10 -8.15
C ALA A 53 -8.62 -5.84 -8.53
N THR A 54 -9.92 -5.99 -8.81
CA THR A 54 -10.84 -4.87 -9.10
C THR A 54 -11.04 -3.94 -7.90
N VAL A 55 -11.12 -4.50 -6.69
CA VAL A 55 -11.21 -3.68 -5.47
C VAL A 55 -9.91 -2.89 -5.29
N ARG A 56 -8.74 -3.52 -5.44
CA ARG A 56 -7.45 -2.83 -5.35
C ARG A 56 -7.31 -1.71 -6.36
N SER A 57 -7.70 -1.91 -7.62
CA SER A 57 -7.66 -0.86 -8.64
C SER A 57 -8.63 0.28 -8.34
N SER A 58 -9.84 -0.05 -7.86
CA SER A 58 -10.86 0.93 -7.48
C SER A 58 -10.44 1.77 -6.28
N VAL A 59 -9.81 1.16 -5.27
CA VAL A 59 -9.27 1.86 -4.10
C VAL A 59 -8.12 2.76 -4.51
N ARG A 60 -7.15 2.27 -5.29
CA ARG A 60 -6.02 3.08 -5.79
C ARG A 60 -6.49 4.30 -6.58
N ARG A 61 -7.50 4.13 -7.44
CA ARG A 61 -8.08 5.25 -8.19
C ARG A 61 -8.81 6.24 -7.28
N ARG A 62 -9.58 5.76 -6.30
CA ARG A 62 -10.22 6.63 -5.30
C ARG A 62 -9.19 7.37 -4.46
N GLN A 63 -8.05 6.72 -4.19
CA GLN A 63 -6.94 7.31 -3.47
C GLN A 63 -6.32 8.48 -4.23
N GLY A 64 -5.91 8.25 -5.48
CA GLY A 64 -5.41 9.32 -6.33
C GLY A 64 -6.42 10.47 -6.52
N ASN A 65 -7.72 10.17 -6.52
CA ASN A 65 -8.76 11.20 -6.60
C ASN A 65 -8.87 12.06 -5.33
N TYR A 66 -8.68 11.51 -4.11
CA TYR A 66 -8.64 12.36 -2.92
C TYR A 66 -7.34 13.15 -2.84
N GLU A 67 -6.19 12.59 -3.26
CA GLU A 67 -4.93 13.35 -3.26
C GLU A 67 -5.01 14.50 -4.26
N ALA A 68 -5.60 14.25 -5.43
CA ALA A 68 -5.90 15.28 -6.42
C ALA A 68 -6.96 16.29 -5.94
N LYS A 69 -7.93 15.88 -5.12
CA LYS A 69 -8.92 16.79 -4.51
C LYS A 69 -8.33 17.61 -3.37
N LEU A 70 -7.49 17.01 -2.51
CA LEU A 70 -6.78 17.72 -1.45
C LEU A 70 -5.83 18.76 -2.04
N CYS A 71 -5.15 18.43 -3.14
CA CYS A 71 -4.36 19.39 -3.90
C CYS A 71 -5.24 20.54 -4.46
N ARG A 72 -6.47 20.25 -4.89
CA ARG A 72 -7.46 21.27 -5.30
C ARG A 72 -8.07 22.07 -4.14
N TYR A 73 -8.15 21.49 -2.95
CA TYR A 73 -8.62 22.15 -1.73
C TYR A 73 -7.53 22.98 -1.05
N MET A 74 -6.29 22.94 -1.56
CA MET A 74 -5.19 23.80 -1.14
C MET A 74 -5.10 25.11 -1.93
N GLU A 75 -6.11 25.48 -2.72
CA GLU A 75 -6.37 26.89 -3.04
C GLU A 75 -7.01 27.56 -1.82
N VAL A 76 -6.22 27.67 -0.76
CA VAL A 76 -6.52 28.50 0.41
C VAL A 76 -6.44 29.96 -0.04
N PRO A 77 -7.40 30.83 0.30
CA PRO A 77 -7.29 32.25 -0.02
C PRO A 77 -6.01 32.81 0.59
N VAL A 78 -5.31 33.63 -0.19
CA VAL A 78 -4.10 34.39 0.17
C VAL A 78 -4.21 34.92 1.59
N MET A 79 -3.35 34.41 2.50
CA MET A 79 -3.17 34.97 3.83
C MET A 79 -2.40 36.30 3.71
N PRO A 80 -2.84 37.39 4.37
CA PRO A 80 -2.17 38.69 4.30
C PRO A 80 -0.80 38.66 5.00
N GLU A 81 0.16 39.40 4.43
CA GLU A 81 1.62 39.33 4.67
C GLU A 81 2.10 39.70 6.08
N ASP A 82 1.25 40.23 6.97
CA ASP A 82 1.72 40.85 8.23
C ASP A 82 1.39 40.09 9.52
N SER A 83 0.99 38.81 9.44
CA SER A 83 0.75 38.01 10.65
C SER A 83 1.87 37.00 10.88
N GLY A 84 2.41 36.95 12.11
CA GLY A 84 3.62 36.21 12.53
C GLY A 84 3.60 34.67 12.42
N TRP A 85 2.76 34.12 11.54
CA TRP A 85 2.60 32.68 11.28
C TRP A 85 3.69 32.09 10.39
N TRP A 86 4.49 32.92 9.70
CA TRP A 86 5.65 32.44 8.93
C TRP A 86 6.67 31.66 9.78
N ARG A 87 6.86 32.03 11.06
CA ARG A 87 7.77 31.31 11.97
C ARG A 87 7.27 29.94 12.42
N LEU A 88 5.96 29.68 12.37
CA LEU A 88 5.40 28.38 12.78
C LEU A 88 5.46 27.33 11.65
N CYS A 89 5.36 27.74 10.38
CA CYS A 89 5.50 26.82 9.24
C CYS A 89 6.91 26.21 9.12
N PHE A 90 7.96 26.92 9.54
CA PHE A 90 9.33 26.40 9.49
C PHE A 90 9.62 25.38 10.60
N GLN A 91 8.88 25.41 11.72
CA GLN A 91 9.17 24.59 12.89
C GLN A 91 8.49 23.21 12.87
N HIS A 92 7.44 23.01 12.05
CA HIS A 92 6.65 21.77 12.04
C HIS A 92 6.78 20.91 10.77
N ASN A 93 7.72 21.24 9.86
CA ASN A 93 8.14 20.42 8.71
C ASN A 93 7.09 19.44 8.17
N CYS A 94 5.93 19.94 7.70
CA CYS A 94 4.91 19.08 7.10
C CYS A 94 4.27 19.74 5.88
N CYS A 95 5.10 19.99 4.86
CA CYS A 95 4.66 20.12 3.48
C CYS A 95 5.61 19.28 2.63
N CYS A 96 5.32 17.98 2.46
CA CYS A 96 6.02 17.16 1.46
C CYS A 96 5.63 17.64 0.06
N HIS A 97 6.49 18.47 -0.53
CA HIS A 97 6.33 19.12 -1.83
C HIS A 97 6.97 18.34 -2.99
N SER A 98 7.39 17.08 -2.81
CA SER A 98 8.01 16.31 -3.90
C SER A 98 7.32 14.97 -4.17
N LYS A 99 7.07 14.69 -5.46
CA LYS A 99 6.44 13.46 -5.95
C LYS A 99 7.28 12.20 -5.68
N GLU A 100 8.58 12.33 -5.41
CA GLU A 100 9.51 11.22 -5.19
C GLU A 100 9.22 10.41 -3.92
N LEU A 101 8.60 11.01 -2.89
CA LEU A 101 8.22 10.30 -1.66
C LEU A 101 6.92 9.47 -1.82
N CYS A 102 6.10 9.75 -2.84
CA CYS A 102 4.85 8.99 -3.07
C CYS A 102 5.11 7.65 -3.79
N GLU A 103 6.10 7.57 -4.67
CA GLU A 103 6.42 6.31 -5.38
C GLU A 103 7.10 5.27 -4.48
N THR A 104 7.78 5.69 -3.40
CA THR A 104 8.37 4.77 -2.42
C THR A 104 7.34 4.17 -1.47
N SER A 105 6.17 4.80 -1.29
CA SER A 105 5.05 4.27 -0.50
C SER A 105 4.40 3.04 -1.15
N GLN A 106 4.42 2.91 -2.48
CA GLN A 106 3.76 1.78 -3.16
C GLN A 106 4.50 0.44 -3.10
N ARG A 107 5.77 0.39 -2.64
CA ARG A 107 6.54 -0.86 -2.51
C ARG A 107 6.57 -1.44 -1.10
N ASN A 108 6.38 -0.64 -0.06
CA ASN A 108 6.49 -1.09 1.32
C ASN A 108 5.13 -1.06 2.03
N GLN A 109 4.35 -2.14 1.90
CA GLN A 109 3.31 -2.48 2.90
C GLN A 109 3.94 -2.99 4.21
N ALA A 110 4.97 -2.30 4.68
CA ALA A 110 5.66 -2.56 5.93
C ALA A 110 6.12 -1.20 6.48
N THR A 111 5.16 -0.35 6.83
CA THR A 111 5.44 0.80 7.69
C THR A 111 5.68 0.24 9.08
N VAL A 112 6.94 -0.07 9.33
CA VAL A 112 7.46 -0.45 10.65
C VAL A 112 7.33 0.78 11.55
N ILE A 113 6.63 0.56 12.65
CA ILE A 113 6.63 1.35 13.87
C ILE A 113 8.06 1.76 14.21
N LEU A 114 8.38 3.06 14.20
CA LEU A 114 9.47 3.65 14.99
C LEU A 114 9.27 5.16 15.04
N CYS A 115 8.25 5.56 15.80
CA CYS A 115 8.18 6.89 16.40
C CYS A 115 8.42 6.69 17.91
N THR A 116 9.64 6.29 18.26
CA THR A 116 10.11 6.30 19.65
C THR A 116 11.59 6.66 19.66
N VAL A 117 11.89 7.59 20.56
CA VAL A 117 13.21 8.04 21.02
C VAL A 117 13.89 9.10 20.14
N LEU A 118 13.62 10.38 20.45
CA LEU A 118 14.65 11.30 20.99
C LEU A 118 13.96 12.61 21.42
N GLN A 119 13.60 12.63 22.71
CA GLN A 119 13.69 13.81 23.57
C GLN A 119 15.17 14.13 23.81
#